data_AF-A0A2H0RTY0-F1
#
_entry.id   AF-A0A2H0RTY0-F1
#
_cell.length_a   1.000
_cell.length_b   1.000
_cell.length_c   1.000
_cell.angle_alpha   90.00
_cell.angle_beta   90.00
_cell.angle_gamma   90.00
#
_symmetry.space_group_name_H-M   'P 1'
#
loop_
_entity.id
_entity.type
_entity.pdbx_description
1 polymer ?
#
loop_
_entity_poly.entity_id
_entity_poly.type
_entity_poly.pdbx_seq_one_letter_code
_entity_poly.pdbx_strand_id
1 'polypeptide(L)'
;MRIHPLPLILTGLLLASCESATDGTTTDENISSSSSSDAPIVETHNVSFIGTIRPAGISIYMEGTHRLELGDGRFILLSSDTVDLNGYVGEIAEVTGTIRPTIEEGGTIMRVEQIRLEEKSSSSVSSAVAASSSSPSSETSSAMAAVSSATSSMLAASASQQSVAASSTATTVDVSAQVTSMAKQDFATSNWTQAYCAPPTIGFCVPIHRNWYFKSFGSATEALWHLEIGSQEVENTHDGSIAVNLMGGSLASEGVGEGDVRDDGTTVRGYREWSKDRHIEISAPSALKEAVSYMTEHLSAMEAVTGT
;
A
#
# COMPACT_ATOMS: atom_id res chain seq x y z
N MET A 1 -28.20 8.49 -48.16
CA MET A 1 -27.04 8.12 -48.99
C MET A 1 -26.48 9.36 -49.68
N ARG A 2 -25.40 9.96 -49.15
CA ARG A 2 -24.45 10.78 -49.91
C ARG A 2 -23.07 10.58 -49.29
N ILE A 3 -22.27 9.82 -50.03
CA ILE A 3 -20.88 9.45 -49.74
C ILE A 3 -20.01 10.62 -50.23
N HIS A 4 -19.16 11.16 -49.37
CA HIS A 4 -18.06 12.04 -49.79
C HIS A 4 -16.74 11.35 -49.45
N PRO A 5 -15.86 11.09 -50.44
CA PRO A 5 -14.52 10.56 -50.21
C PRO A 5 -13.58 11.70 -49.83
N LEU A 6 -12.78 11.52 -48.78
CA LEU A 6 -11.70 12.43 -48.42
C LEU A 6 -10.35 11.76 -48.75
N PRO A 7 -9.41 12.49 -49.38
CA PRO A 7 -8.23 11.89 -49.99
C PRO A 7 -7.09 11.65 -48.99
N LEU A 8 -6.38 10.59 -49.32
CA LEU A 8 -5.13 10.05 -48.79
C LEU A 8 -3.97 11.05 -49.01
N ILE A 9 -3.31 11.51 -47.95
CA ILE A 9 -2.01 12.18 -48.04
C ILE A 9 -0.95 11.26 -47.40
N LEU A 10 -0.18 10.65 -48.29
CA LEU A 10 1.03 9.89 -48.06
C LEU A 10 2.16 10.90 -47.78
N THR A 11 2.79 10.86 -46.62
CA THR A 11 4.05 11.58 -46.38
C THR A 11 5.07 10.58 -45.86
N GLY A 12 5.90 10.08 -46.77
CA GLY A 12 7.07 9.27 -46.45
C GLY A 12 8.13 10.13 -45.80
N LEU A 13 8.57 9.73 -44.61
CA LEU A 13 9.76 10.28 -43.97
C LEU A 13 10.86 9.22 -44.02
N LEU A 14 11.79 9.42 -44.95
CA LEU A 14 13.08 8.74 -45.04
C LEU A 14 14.06 9.42 -44.08
N LEU A 15 14.54 8.70 -43.07
CA LEU A 15 15.73 9.05 -42.28
C LEU A 15 16.51 7.73 -42.06
N ALA A 16 17.52 7.46 -42.88
CA ALA A 16 18.93 7.78 -42.65
C ALA A 16 19.60 6.78 -41.68
N SER A 17 20.15 5.71 -42.28
CA SER A 17 21.01 4.72 -41.64
C SER A 17 22.39 5.34 -41.37
N CYS A 18 22.87 5.29 -40.12
CA CYS A 18 24.24 5.64 -39.77
C CYS A 18 25.01 4.33 -39.52
N GLU A 19 25.75 3.90 -40.54
CA GLU A 19 26.79 2.88 -40.44
C GLU A 19 27.98 3.47 -39.68
N SER A 20 28.35 2.87 -38.55
CA SER A 20 29.65 3.09 -37.92
C SER A 20 30.43 1.79 -38.01
N ALA A 21 31.38 1.80 -38.95
CA ALA A 21 32.49 0.87 -38.97
C ALA A 21 33.37 1.13 -37.74
N THR A 22 33.56 0.13 -36.89
CA THR A 22 34.64 0.14 -35.91
C THR A 22 35.48 -1.11 -36.12
N ASP A 23 36.74 -0.79 -36.35
CA ASP A 23 37.87 -1.59 -36.74
C ASP A 23 38.25 -2.63 -35.68
N GLY A 24 38.85 -3.73 -36.12
CA GLY A 24 39.25 -4.83 -35.27
C GLY A 24 40.39 -4.46 -34.33
N THR A 25 40.31 -4.94 -33.09
CA THR A 25 41.49 -5.17 -32.25
C THR A 25 41.25 -6.43 -31.43
N THR A 26 42.02 -7.47 -31.78
CA THR A 26 42.29 -8.67 -31.01
C THR A 26 42.80 -8.31 -29.62
N THR A 27 42.16 -8.79 -28.56
CA THR A 27 42.80 -8.94 -27.25
C THR A 27 42.19 -10.13 -26.53
N ASP A 28 43.10 -10.96 -26.06
CA ASP A 28 42.92 -12.31 -25.56
C ASP A 28 41.96 -12.46 -24.37
N GLU A 29 41.40 -13.66 -24.31
CA GLU A 29 40.67 -14.22 -23.19
C GLU A 29 41.50 -14.18 -21.90
N ASN A 30 41.01 -13.48 -20.88
CA ASN A 30 41.30 -13.82 -19.50
C ASN A 30 40.13 -13.38 -18.60
N ILE A 31 39.09 -14.20 -18.56
CA ILE A 31 37.93 -14.04 -17.69
C ILE A 31 38.33 -14.54 -16.30
N SER A 32 39.05 -13.70 -15.56
CA SER A 32 39.25 -13.88 -14.13
C SER A 32 38.06 -13.29 -13.38
N SER A 33 37.37 -14.21 -12.71
CA SER A 33 36.30 -14.08 -11.74
C SER A 33 36.58 -13.11 -10.58
N SER A 34 35.48 -12.59 -10.03
CA SER A 34 35.29 -12.07 -8.67
C SER A 34 36.08 -10.82 -8.26
N SER A 35 35.49 -9.66 -8.55
CA SER A 35 35.75 -8.41 -7.82
C SER A 35 34.42 -7.74 -7.53
N SER A 36 33.74 -8.22 -6.49
CA SER A 36 32.67 -7.49 -5.80
C SER A 36 33.24 -6.13 -5.40
N SER A 37 32.88 -5.13 -6.18
CA SER A 37 33.33 -3.75 -6.02
C SER A 37 32.51 -3.18 -4.86
N ASP A 38 33.06 -3.30 -3.66
CA ASP A 38 32.60 -2.64 -2.45
C ASP A 38 32.86 -1.13 -2.63
N ALA A 39 31.95 -0.46 -3.35
CA ALA A 39 31.99 0.97 -3.49
C ALA A 39 31.69 1.58 -2.11
N PRO A 40 32.53 2.51 -1.59
CA PRO A 40 32.31 3.08 -0.27
C PRO A 40 30.96 3.79 -0.23
N ILE A 41 30.03 3.24 0.57
CA ILE A 41 28.72 3.85 0.80
C ILE A 41 28.97 5.18 1.50
N VAL A 42 28.67 6.29 0.83
CA VAL A 42 28.87 7.64 1.36
C VAL A 42 27.80 7.92 2.41
N GLU A 43 28.21 7.96 3.68
CA GLU A 43 27.36 8.38 4.78
C GLU A 43 27.42 9.91 4.96
N THR A 44 26.28 10.54 5.20
CA THR A 44 26.22 11.97 5.54
C THR A 44 25.87 12.10 7.03
N HIS A 45 26.82 12.61 7.81
CA HIS A 45 26.70 12.73 9.26
C HIS A 45 25.98 14.02 9.69
N ASN A 46 25.41 13.98 10.90
CA ASN A 46 24.85 15.14 11.60
C ASN A 46 23.76 15.88 10.82
N VAL A 47 22.83 15.12 10.25
CA VAL A 47 21.62 15.66 9.62
C VAL A 47 20.45 15.56 10.59
N SER A 48 19.54 16.54 10.56
CA SER A 48 18.31 16.51 11.35
C SER A 48 17.08 16.64 10.46
N PHE A 49 16.03 15.88 10.81
CA PHE A 49 14.72 15.95 10.17
C PHE A 49 13.63 16.02 11.22
N ILE A 50 12.54 16.70 10.89
CA ILE A 50 11.35 16.80 11.74
C ILE A 50 10.22 16.02 11.08
N GLY A 51 9.56 15.16 11.86
CA GLY A 51 8.46 14.35 11.36
C GLY A 51 7.75 13.60 12.47
N THR A 52 6.77 12.78 12.08
CA THR A 52 6.06 11.89 12.99
C THR A 52 6.71 10.51 12.97
N ILE A 53 7.08 9.98 14.13
CA ILE A 53 7.69 8.65 14.22
C ILE A 53 6.59 7.59 14.17
N ARG A 54 6.72 6.61 13.28
CA ARG A 54 5.83 5.45 13.15
C ARG A 54 6.62 4.14 13.14
N PRO A 55 5.97 2.99 13.42
CA PRO A 55 6.58 1.69 13.14
C PRO A 55 6.95 1.60 11.66
N ALA A 56 8.09 0.98 11.32
CA ALA A 56 8.56 0.88 9.93
C ALA A 56 7.49 0.25 9.02
N GLY A 57 6.73 -0.69 9.59
CA GLY A 57 5.85 -1.57 8.84
C GLY A 57 6.63 -2.76 8.31
N ILE A 58 6.12 -3.36 7.25
CA ILE A 58 6.73 -4.50 6.55
C ILE A 58 7.68 -3.95 5.48
N SER A 59 8.99 -4.17 5.64
CA SER A 59 9.98 -3.92 4.58
C SER A 59 10.68 -5.23 4.20
N ILE A 60 10.96 -5.42 2.90
CA ILE A 60 11.55 -6.67 2.41
C ILE A 60 12.97 -6.89 2.92
N TYR A 61 13.71 -5.79 3.18
CA TYR A 61 15.09 -5.87 3.66
C TYR A 61 15.26 -5.58 5.15
N MET A 62 14.18 -5.23 5.86
CA MET A 62 14.19 -5.06 7.32
C MET A 62 15.30 -4.11 7.83
N GLU A 63 15.72 -3.12 7.02
CA GLU A 63 16.88 -2.28 7.34
C GLU A 63 16.62 -1.30 8.50
N GLY A 64 15.36 -1.01 8.82
CA GLY A 64 14.96 -0.12 9.91
C GLY A 64 13.88 -0.71 10.80
N THR A 65 13.76 -0.19 12.03
CA THR A 65 12.72 -0.61 12.98
C THR A 65 11.53 0.35 12.97
N HIS A 66 11.78 1.62 12.65
CA HIS A 66 10.78 2.69 12.61
C HIS A 66 10.90 3.48 11.30
N ARG A 67 9.94 4.36 11.04
CA ARG A 67 10.02 5.35 9.97
C ARG A 67 9.63 6.73 10.48
N LEU A 68 10.29 7.76 9.97
CA LEU A 68 9.94 9.15 10.19
C LEU A 68 9.11 9.63 8.99
N GLU A 69 7.83 9.88 9.21
CA GLU A 69 6.95 10.47 8.18
C GLU A 69 7.12 11.99 8.17
N LEU A 70 7.58 12.53 7.03
CA LEU A 70 7.73 13.95 6.81
C LEU A 70 6.40 14.58 6.39
N GLY A 71 6.28 15.90 6.56
CA GLY A 71 5.05 16.64 6.23
C GLY A 71 4.68 16.63 4.73
N ASP A 72 5.58 16.22 3.85
CA ASP A 72 5.37 16.11 2.40
C ASP A 72 4.97 14.70 1.93
N GLY A 73 4.73 13.77 2.88
CA GLY A 73 4.36 12.38 2.58
C GLY A 73 5.54 11.47 2.25
N ARG A 74 6.77 11.98 2.21
CA ARG A 74 7.97 11.13 2.17
C ARG A 74 8.24 10.54 3.54
N PHE A 75 9.05 9.48 3.58
CA PHE A 75 9.51 8.89 4.84
C PHE A 75 11.00 8.56 4.79
N ILE A 76 11.62 8.51 5.97
CA ILE A 76 13.00 8.06 6.18
C ILE A 76 12.95 6.86 7.12
N LEU A 77 13.62 5.76 6.78
CA LEU A 77 13.75 4.61 7.67
C LEU A 77 14.65 4.97 8.85
N LEU A 78 14.26 4.58 10.05
CA LEU A 78 14.98 4.85 11.29
C LEU A 78 15.53 3.55 11.86
N SER A 79 16.77 3.59 12.29
CA SER A 79 17.42 2.54 13.07
C SER A 79 18.22 3.15 14.20
N SER A 80 18.16 2.57 15.39
CA SER A 80 18.94 3.02 16.54
C SER A 80 19.29 1.85 17.45
N ASP A 81 20.52 1.84 17.92
CA ASP A 81 21.02 0.88 18.92
C ASP A 81 21.02 1.49 20.34
N THR A 82 20.87 2.82 20.43
CA THR A 82 21.05 3.59 21.67
C THR A 82 19.78 4.30 22.13
N VAL A 83 18.90 4.67 21.20
CA VAL A 83 17.64 5.38 21.49
C VAL A 83 16.46 4.42 21.34
N ASP A 84 15.63 4.32 22.37
CA ASP A 84 14.37 3.56 22.28
C ASP A 84 13.34 4.32 21.44
N LEU A 85 13.24 3.95 20.17
CA LEU A 85 12.33 4.58 19.21
C LEU A 85 10.85 4.31 19.52
N ASN A 86 10.53 3.22 20.24
CA ASN A 86 9.14 2.89 20.58
C ASN A 86 8.51 3.94 21.51
N GLY A 87 9.32 4.54 22.39
CA GLY A 87 8.88 5.60 23.30
C GLY A 87 8.42 6.88 22.61
N TYR A 88 8.68 7.02 21.30
CA TYR A 88 8.34 8.20 20.51
C TYR A 88 7.32 7.92 19.40
N VAL A 89 6.77 6.70 19.32
CA VAL A 89 5.79 6.36 18.27
C VAL A 89 4.53 7.22 18.39
N GLY A 90 4.15 7.87 17.29
CA GLY A 90 3.01 8.78 17.21
C GLY A 90 3.34 10.23 17.58
N GLU A 91 4.54 10.49 18.10
CA GLU A 91 4.98 11.84 18.46
C GLU A 91 5.66 12.55 17.28
N ILE A 92 5.56 13.88 17.28
CA ILE A 92 6.31 14.74 16.38
C ILE A 92 7.64 15.08 17.05
N ALA A 93 8.74 14.75 16.40
CA ALA A 93 10.07 14.96 16.95
C ALA A 93 11.08 15.38 15.87
N GLU A 94 12.08 16.13 16.30
CA GLU A 94 13.32 16.36 15.56
C GLU A 94 14.26 15.18 15.83
N VAL A 95 14.65 14.48 14.77
CA VAL A 95 15.54 13.31 14.82
C VAL A 95 16.86 13.68 14.16
N THR A 96 17.96 13.53 14.89
CA THR A 96 19.31 13.82 14.42
C THR A 96 20.14 12.55 14.33
N GLY A 97 20.92 12.42 13.26
CA GLY A 97 21.80 11.27 13.09
C GLY A 97 22.57 11.27 11.78
N THR A 98 22.94 10.07 11.35
CA THR A 98 23.70 9.84 10.11
C THR A 98 22.81 9.15 9.08
N ILE A 99 22.78 9.65 7.84
CA ILE A 99 22.00 9.07 6.75
C ILE A 99 22.86 8.35 5.72
N ARG A 100 22.28 7.31 5.12
CA ARG A 100 22.80 6.66 3.92
C ARG A 100 21.68 6.16 3.01
N PRO A 101 21.94 5.98 1.70
CA PRO A 101 21.00 5.32 0.80
C PRO A 101 20.72 3.88 1.24
N THR A 102 19.49 3.42 1.04
CA THR A 102 19.09 2.01 1.23
C THR A 102 19.32 1.20 -0.04
N ILE A 103 19.17 -0.12 0.07
CA ILE A 103 19.13 -1.00 -1.11
C ILE A 103 17.76 -0.98 -1.82
N GLU A 104 16.70 -0.53 -1.14
CA GLU A 104 15.39 -0.22 -1.75
C GLU A 104 15.43 1.05 -2.59
N GLU A 105 14.76 1.01 -3.76
CA GLU A 105 14.65 2.06 -4.80
C GLU A 105 14.71 3.52 -4.30
N GLY A 106 15.92 4.02 -4.04
CA GLY A 106 16.13 5.42 -3.64
C GLY A 106 15.63 5.78 -2.24
N GLY A 107 15.38 4.79 -1.37
CA GLY A 107 15.10 5.02 0.04
C GLY A 107 16.32 5.56 0.80
N THR A 108 16.07 6.18 1.96
CA THR A 108 17.13 6.67 2.86
C THR A 108 16.90 6.08 4.24
N ILE A 109 17.97 5.58 4.84
CA ILE A 109 17.98 5.13 6.23
C ILE A 109 18.84 6.05 7.08
N MET A 110 18.30 6.42 8.24
CA MET A 110 18.96 7.21 9.27
C MET A 110 19.31 6.33 10.47
N ARG A 111 20.58 6.32 10.83
CA ARG A 111 21.03 5.87 12.16
C ARG A 111 20.81 7.00 13.14
N VAL A 112 19.86 6.83 14.04
CA VAL A 112 19.44 7.86 15.00
C VAL A 112 20.40 7.92 16.17
N GLU A 113 20.92 9.10 16.42
CA GLU A 113 21.82 9.41 17.54
C GLU A 113 21.09 10.18 18.65
N GLN A 114 20.14 11.06 18.27
CA GLN A 114 19.40 11.89 19.21
C GLN A 114 17.97 12.17 18.72
N ILE A 115 17.01 12.22 19.66
CA ILE A 115 15.62 12.65 19.41
C ILE A 115 15.27 13.79 20.35
N ARG A 116 14.64 14.84 19.80
CA ARG A 116 14.09 15.97 20.55
C ARG A 116 12.60 16.10 20.24
N LEU A 117 11.76 15.93 21.27
CA LEU A 117 10.32 16.15 21.16
C LEU A 117 10.05 17.63 20.90
N GLU A 118 9.20 17.91 19.92
CA GLU A 118 8.62 19.24 19.73
C GLU A 118 7.57 19.43 20.84
N GLU A 119 7.79 20.41 21.73
CA GLU A 119 6.84 20.69 22.79
C GLU A 119 5.50 21.14 22.18
N LYS A 120 4.54 20.22 22.15
CA LYS A 120 3.15 20.54 21.83
C LYS A 120 2.68 21.51 22.89
N SER A 121 2.57 22.79 22.53
CA SER A 121 2.04 23.85 23.39
C SER A 121 0.69 23.38 23.97
N SER A 122 0.73 22.92 25.22
CA SER A 122 -0.41 22.32 25.90
C SER A 122 -1.39 23.44 26.24
N SER A 123 -2.46 23.56 25.45
CA SER A 123 -3.63 24.36 25.81
C SER A 123 -4.34 23.69 26.98
N SER A 124 -3.81 23.95 28.17
CA SER A 124 -4.34 23.50 29.45
C SER A 124 -5.59 24.30 29.79
N VAL A 125 -6.79 23.74 29.56
CA VAL A 125 -8.03 24.26 30.13
C VAL A 125 -8.03 24.03 31.65
N SER A 126 -7.74 25.10 32.38
CA SER A 126 -7.77 25.13 33.85
C SER A 126 -9.20 25.04 34.36
N SER A 127 -9.50 23.96 35.09
CA SER A 127 -10.66 23.90 35.99
C SER A 127 -10.26 24.54 37.32
N ALA A 128 -10.86 25.67 37.68
CA ALA A 128 -10.68 26.32 38.98
C ALA A 128 -11.99 26.30 39.77
N VAL A 129 -11.91 25.65 40.94
CA VAL A 129 -12.88 25.68 42.02
C VAL A 129 -12.71 26.94 42.87
N ALA A 130 -13.81 27.61 43.24
CA ALA A 130 -13.89 28.45 44.45
C ALA A 130 -15.35 28.78 44.82
N ALA A 131 -15.66 28.64 46.11
CA ALA A 131 -16.97 28.75 46.74
C ALA A 131 -17.37 30.19 47.15
N SER A 132 -18.67 30.44 47.36
CA SER A 132 -19.26 31.01 48.62
C SER A 132 -20.77 31.37 48.53
N SER A 133 -21.59 30.63 49.31
CA SER A 133 -22.73 31.02 50.19
C SER A 133 -23.84 32.04 49.80
N SER A 134 -25.11 31.60 49.83
CA SER A 134 -26.15 32.00 50.82
C SER A 134 -27.51 31.29 50.60
N SER A 135 -28.16 30.91 51.72
CA SER A 135 -29.38 30.08 51.93
C SER A 135 -30.73 30.84 51.74
N PRO A 136 -31.93 30.37 52.19
CA PRO A 136 -32.56 29.03 52.40
C PRO A 136 -34.03 28.91 51.86
N SER A 137 -34.70 27.77 52.18
CA SER A 137 -36.17 27.50 52.22
C SER A 137 -36.86 27.16 50.88
N SER A 138 -37.76 26.18 50.70
CA SER A 138 -38.67 25.42 51.57
C SER A 138 -39.24 24.19 50.80
N GLU A 139 -39.61 23.14 51.55
CA GLU A 139 -40.74 22.20 51.30
C GLU A 139 -40.71 21.27 50.06
N THR A 140 -41.28 20.06 49.99
CA THR A 140 -41.84 19.04 50.89
C THR A 140 -42.26 17.88 49.96
N SER A 141 -42.13 16.61 50.39
CA SER A 141 -42.84 15.41 49.85
C SER A 141 -42.47 14.94 48.43
N SER A 142 -42.34 13.66 48.07
CA SER A 142 -42.77 12.38 48.66
C SER A 142 -42.13 11.22 47.86
N ALA A 143 -41.74 10.14 48.58
CA ALA A 143 -42.09 8.73 48.29
C ALA A 143 -41.57 8.08 46.97
N MET A 144 -41.18 6.80 46.84
CA MET A 144 -41.03 5.58 47.63
C MET A 144 -39.94 4.74 46.89
N ALA A 145 -39.04 4.05 47.59
CA ALA A 145 -38.98 2.57 47.73
C ALA A 145 -38.93 1.77 46.41
N ALA A 146 -38.20 0.67 46.22
CA ALA A 146 -37.24 -0.12 46.99
C ALA A 146 -36.96 -1.40 46.15
N VAL A 147 -35.88 -2.14 46.46
CA VAL A 147 -35.83 -3.64 46.48
C VAL A 147 -35.83 -4.34 45.10
N SER A 148 -35.06 -5.40 44.78
CA SER A 148 -34.05 -6.24 45.44
C SER A 148 -33.34 -7.03 44.31
N SER A 149 -32.04 -7.30 44.39
CA SER A 149 -31.42 -8.54 44.92
C SER A 149 -31.92 -9.85 44.28
N ALA A 150 -31.04 -10.52 43.53
CA ALA A 150 -30.98 -11.98 43.50
C ALA A 150 -29.57 -12.47 43.16
N THR A 151 -28.93 -12.98 44.20
CA THR A 151 -27.74 -13.81 44.25
C THR A 151 -28.01 -15.16 43.57
N SER A 152 -27.03 -15.72 42.85
CA SER A 152 -26.82 -17.17 42.78
C SER A 152 -25.43 -17.49 42.26
N SER A 153 -24.59 -17.90 43.21
CA SER A 153 -23.35 -18.65 43.06
C SER A 153 -23.62 -20.08 42.58
N MET A 154 -22.82 -20.60 41.66
CA MET A 154 -22.39 -22.01 41.69
C MET A 154 -20.93 -22.14 41.24
N LEU A 155 -20.19 -22.87 42.08
CA LEU A 155 -18.82 -23.33 41.91
C LEU A 155 -18.80 -24.64 41.11
N ALA A 156 -17.69 -24.88 40.41
CA ALA A 156 -16.82 -26.07 40.52
C ALA A 156 -16.31 -26.61 39.16
N ALA A 157 -15.00 -26.46 39.00
CA ALA A 157 -14.00 -27.41 38.49
C ALA A 157 -14.35 -28.37 37.34
N SER A 158 -13.56 -28.29 36.26
CA SER A 158 -12.85 -29.45 35.73
C SER A 158 -11.70 -29.03 34.82
N ALA A 159 -10.60 -29.78 34.94
CA ALA A 159 -9.36 -29.63 34.23
C ALA A 159 -9.47 -30.12 32.78
N SER A 160 -8.76 -29.43 31.87
CA SER A 160 -8.07 -30.07 30.74
C SER A 160 -7.17 -29.07 30.04
N GLN A 161 -5.87 -29.34 30.09
CA GLN A 161 -4.87 -28.80 29.18
C GLN A 161 -5.24 -29.21 27.75
N GLN A 162 -5.38 -28.24 26.83
CA GLN A 162 -5.37 -28.51 25.40
C GLN A 162 -4.92 -27.28 24.61
N SER A 163 -3.70 -27.37 24.07
CA SER A 163 -3.25 -26.83 22.79
C SER A 163 -3.89 -25.54 22.28
N VAL A 164 -3.18 -24.42 22.46
CA VAL A 164 -3.32 -23.22 21.61
C VAL A 164 -2.66 -23.48 20.25
N ALA A 165 -3.43 -24.10 19.35
CA ALA A 165 -3.11 -24.16 17.93
C ALA A 165 -4.44 -24.02 17.16
N ALA A 166 -4.83 -22.79 16.85
CA ALA A 166 -5.73 -22.44 15.75
C ALA A 166 -6.03 -20.93 15.80
N SER A 167 -5.33 -20.15 14.97
CA SER A 167 -5.78 -18.82 14.55
C SER A 167 -5.28 -18.57 13.13
N SER A 168 -5.78 -19.37 12.19
CA SER A 168 -5.48 -19.24 10.75
C SER A 168 -6.59 -19.79 9.84
N THR A 169 -7.76 -20.14 10.39
CA THR A 169 -8.84 -20.81 9.64
C THR A 169 -10.10 -19.95 9.46
N ALA A 170 -10.17 -18.77 10.08
CA ALA A 170 -11.34 -17.90 9.95
C ALA A 170 -11.35 -17.09 8.64
N THR A 171 -10.18 -16.74 8.10
CA THR A 171 -10.06 -15.89 6.90
C THR A 171 -10.37 -16.64 5.60
N THR A 172 -10.12 -17.95 5.54
CA THR A 172 -10.26 -18.72 4.28
C THR A 172 -11.69 -19.02 3.89
N VAL A 173 -12.61 -19.10 4.87
CA VAL A 173 -14.02 -19.44 4.61
C VAL A 173 -14.76 -18.26 3.98
N ASP A 174 -14.48 -17.03 4.42
CA ASP A 174 -15.14 -15.82 3.92
C ASP A 174 -14.76 -15.52 2.45
N VAL A 175 -13.46 -15.61 2.13
CA VAL A 175 -12.95 -15.37 0.77
C VAL A 175 -13.58 -16.32 -0.25
N SER A 176 -13.79 -17.60 0.11
CA SER A 176 -14.42 -18.57 -0.82
C SER A 176 -15.87 -18.21 -1.19
N ALA A 177 -16.64 -17.68 -0.23
CA ALA A 177 -18.01 -17.23 -0.45
C ALA A 177 -18.03 -15.94 -1.27
N GLN A 178 -17.09 -15.03 -1.00
CA GLN A 178 -16.89 -13.79 -1.75
C GLN A 178 -16.60 -14.08 -3.23
N VAL A 179 -15.62 -14.94 -3.51
CA VAL A 179 -15.26 -15.40 -4.88
C VAL A 179 -16.48 -16.00 -5.59
N THR A 180 -17.23 -16.87 -4.90
CA THR A 180 -18.43 -17.49 -5.47
C THR A 180 -19.52 -16.46 -5.80
N SER A 181 -19.67 -15.42 -4.98
CA SER A 181 -20.62 -14.32 -5.21
C SER A 181 -20.19 -13.44 -6.39
N MET A 182 -18.90 -13.14 -6.49
CA MET A 182 -18.30 -12.37 -7.59
C MET A 182 -18.36 -13.11 -8.92
N ALA A 183 -18.06 -14.41 -8.93
CA ALA A 183 -18.07 -15.24 -10.14
C ALA A 183 -19.48 -15.46 -10.72
N LYS A 184 -20.54 -15.23 -9.92
CA LYS A 184 -21.94 -15.30 -10.38
C LYS A 184 -22.45 -14.00 -11.01
N GLN A 185 -21.65 -12.94 -10.99
CA GLN A 185 -22.04 -11.66 -11.59
C GLN A 185 -22.01 -11.74 -13.12
N ASP A 186 -22.68 -10.79 -13.77
CA ASP A 186 -22.67 -10.63 -15.22
C ASP A 186 -21.53 -9.68 -15.64
N PHE A 187 -20.55 -10.19 -16.36
CA PHE A 187 -19.35 -9.45 -16.77
C PHE A 187 -19.53 -8.61 -18.05
N ALA A 188 -20.76 -8.44 -18.54
CA ALA A 188 -21.04 -7.52 -19.65
C ALA A 188 -20.51 -6.10 -19.37
N THR A 189 -19.92 -5.45 -20.39
CA THR A 189 -19.33 -4.09 -20.32
C THR A 189 -20.22 -3.07 -19.61
N SER A 190 -21.54 -3.17 -19.76
CA SER A 190 -22.52 -2.27 -19.12
C SER A 190 -22.55 -2.34 -17.59
N ASN A 191 -22.01 -3.39 -16.98
CA ASN A 191 -21.94 -3.54 -15.53
C ASN A 191 -20.63 -3.01 -14.92
N TRP A 192 -19.65 -2.62 -15.73
CA TRP A 192 -18.39 -2.02 -15.31
C TRP A 192 -18.49 -0.49 -15.25
N THR A 193 -19.39 -0.01 -14.41
CA THR A 193 -19.77 1.42 -14.37
C THR A 193 -18.97 2.25 -13.39
N GLN A 194 -18.09 1.63 -12.60
CA GLN A 194 -17.24 2.29 -11.63
C GLN A 194 -15.79 2.22 -12.09
N ALA A 195 -14.93 3.07 -11.54
CA ALA A 195 -13.49 3.00 -11.75
C ALA A 195 -12.75 3.48 -10.49
N TYR A 196 -11.66 2.79 -10.17
CA TYR A 196 -10.66 3.31 -9.24
C TYR A 196 -9.57 4.01 -10.05
N CYS A 197 -9.32 5.28 -9.80
CA CYS A 197 -8.20 6.00 -10.40
C CYS A 197 -7.13 6.26 -9.33
N ALA A 198 -5.91 5.78 -9.60
CA ALA A 198 -4.75 6.02 -8.76
C ALA A 198 -4.38 7.52 -8.76
N PRO A 199 -3.62 7.99 -7.76
CA PRO A 199 -3.15 9.38 -7.72
C PRO A 199 -2.44 9.79 -9.01
N PRO A 200 -2.45 11.09 -9.37
CA PRO A 200 -1.84 11.59 -10.62
C PRO A 200 -0.36 11.26 -10.81
N THR A 201 0.38 10.97 -9.73
CA THR A 201 1.78 10.55 -9.77
C THR A 201 1.98 9.15 -10.39
N ILE A 202 0.94 8.31 -10.33
CA ILE A 202 0.92 6.94 -10.84
C ILE A 202 0.09 6.87 -12.13
N GLY A 203 -1.09 7.50 -12.11
CA GLY A 203 -1.86 7.86 -13.29
C GLY A 203 -2.54 6.71 -14.04
N PHE A 204 -3.03 5.66 -13.38
CA PHE A 204 -3.89 4.64 -14.02
C PHE A 204 -5.30 4.64 -13.44
N CYS A 205 -6.25 4.15 -14.23
CA CYS A 205 -7.61 3.83 -13.78
C CYS A 205 -7.92 2.35 -14.06
N VAL A 206 -8.50 1.69 -13.05
CA VAL A 206 -8.94 0.29 -13.11
C VAL A 206 -10.47 0.27 -13.15
N PRO A 207 -11.09 -0.39 -14.13
CA PRO A 207 -12.54 -0.52 -14.17
C PRO A 207 -13.02 -1.43 -13.04
N ILE A 208 -14.10 -1.04 -12.36
CA ILE A 208 -14.68 -1.79 -11.25
C ILE A 208 -16.14 -2.10 -11.57
N HIS A 209 -16.53 -3.36 -11.34
CA HIS A 209 -17.90 -3.80 -11.51
C HIS A 209 -18.83 -3.11 -10.51
N ARG A 210 -20.06 -2.78 -10.95
CA ARG A 210 -21.02 -1.94 -10.20
C ARG A 210 -21.43 -2.48 -8.82
N ASN A 211 -21.29 -3.79 -8.61
CA ASN A 211 -21.68 -4.48 -7.37
C ASN A 211 -20.48 -4.79 -6.47
N TRP A 212 -19.29 -4.27 -6.77
CA TRP A 212 -18.08 -4.56 -6.01
C TRP A 212 -17.60 -3.31 -5.27
N TYR A 213 -16.90 -3.57 -4.17
CA TYR A 213 -16.25 -2.57 -3.34
C TYR A 213 -14.74 -2.65 -3.58
N PHE A 214 -14.05 -1.53 -3.38
CA PHE A 214 -12.61 -1.46 -3.55
C PHE A 214 -12.00 -0.53 -2.53
N LYS A 215 -10.77 -0.83 -2.12
CA LYS A 215 -9.96 0.04 -1.26
C LYS A 215 -8.50 -0.03 -1.69
N SER A 216 -7.88 1.14 -1.77
CA SER A 216 -6.43 1.20 -1.96
C SER A 216 -5.71 1.31 -0.63
N PHE A 217 -4.56 0.65 -0.55
CA PHE A 217 -3.69 0.62 0.60
C PHE A 217 -2.39 1.40 0.38
N GLY A 218 -2.26 2.09 -0.76
CA GLY A 218 -1.00 2.77 -1.13
C GLY A 218 0.10 1.77 -1.46
N SER A 219 1.34 2.07 -1.09
CA SER A 219 2.48 1.14 -1.26
C SER A 219 2.39 -0.05 -0.31
N ALA A 220 2.73 -1.24 -0.80
CA ALA A 220 2.85 -2.48 -0.03
C ALA A 220 4.27 -3.06 -0.13
N THR A 221 4.59 -4.09 0.65
CA THR A 221 5.93 -4.73 0.71
C THR A 221 6.48 -5.14 -0.65
N GLU A 222 5.62 -5.68 -1.51
CA GLU A 222 6.00 -6.27 -2.79
C GLU A 222 5.52 -5.42 -3.97
N ALA A 223 4.78 -4.34 -3.71
CA ALA A 223 4.15 -3.54 -4.75
C ALA A 223 4.28 -2.04 -4.44
N LEU A 224 4.67 -1.27 -5.44
CA LEU A 224 4.71 0.20 -5.39
C LEU A 224 3.32 0.80 -5.13
N TRP A 225 2.27 0.08 -5.50
CA TRP A 225 0.88 0.43 -5.20
C TRP A 225 0.02 -0.82 -5.09
N HIS A 226 -0.95 -0.82 -4.18
CA HIS A 226 -1.84 -1.93 -3.90
C HIS A 226 -3.30 -1.47 -3.78
N LEU A 227 -4.19 -2.20 -4.45
CA LEU A 227 -5.63 -2.05 -4.44
C LEU A 227 -6.26 -3.43 -4.30
N GLU A 228 -7.26 -3.55 -3.44
CA GLU A 228 -8.07 -4.76 -3.35
C GLU A 228 -9.53 -4.48 -3.69
N ILE A 229 -10.19 -5.50 -4.25
CA ILE A 229 -11.56 -5.45 -4.73
C ILE A 229 -12.29 -6.71 -4.27
N GLY A 230 -13.52 -6.57 -3.79
CA GLY A 230 -14.34 -7.67 -3.27
C GLY A 230 -15.84 -7.45 -3.47
N SER A 231 -16.66 -8.49 -3.24
CA SER A 231 -18.14 -8.35 -3.22
C SER A 231 -18.69 -7.78 -1.92
N GLN A 232 -17.83 -7.59 -0.91
CA GLN A 232 -18.15 -6.98 0.38
C GLN A 232 -17.19 -5.81 0.59
N GLU A 233 -17.48 -4.96 1.57
CA GLU A 233 -16.61 -3.84 1.93
C GLU A 233 -15.20 -4.35 2.29
N VAL A 234 -14.18 -3.68 1.77
CA VAL A 234 -12.77 -4.02 1.96
C VAL A 234 -12.22 -3.07 3.02
N GLU A 235 -11.93 -3.56 4.22
CA GLU A 235 -11.46 -2.72 5.31
C GLU A 235 -9.96 -2.85 5.54
N ASN A 236 -9.44 -4.07 5.43
CA ASN A 236 -8.08 -4.47 5.68
C ASN A 236 -7.46 -5.10 4.42
N THR A 237 -6.14 -5.20 4.42
CA THR A 237 -5.42 -5.97 3.40
C THR A 237 -5.80 -7.44 3.52
N HIS A 238 -5.97 -8.10 2.38
CA HIS A 238 -6.46 -9.47 2.19
C HIS A 238 -7.96 -9.69 2.40
N ASP A 239 -8.76 -8.61 2.46
CA ASP A 239 -10.22 -8.70 2.50
C ASP A 239 -10.83 -8.84 1.09
N GLY A 240 -10.11 -8.40 0.05
CA GLY A 240 -10.55 -8.50 -1.34
C GLY A 240 -10.14 -9.81 -2.02
N SER A 241 -10.98 -10.27 -2.96
CA SER A 241 -10.72 -11.45 -3.80
C SER A 241 -9.90 -11.14 -5.05
N ILE A 242 -9.83 -9.88 -5.47
CA ILE A 242 -8.99 -9.43 -6.59
C ILE A 242 -8.01 -8.40 -6.04
N ALA A 243 -6.72 -8.60 -6.32
CA ALA A 243 -5.66 -7.64 -6.02
C ALA A 243 -5.15 -7.00 -7.30
N VAL A 244 -4.90 -5.69 -7.28
CA VAL A 244 -4.25 -4.93 -8.34
C VAL A 244 -3.00 -4.29 -7.78
N ASN A 245 -1.85 -4.67 -8.32
CA ASN A 245 -0.53 -4.28 -7.87
C ASN A 245 0.20 -3.51 -8.95
N LEU A 246 0.80 -2.37 -8.61
CA LEU A 246 1.84 -1.75 -9.42
C LEU A 246 3.19 -2.30 -8.96
N MET A 247 3.90 -2.97 -9.84
CA MET A 247 5.18 -3.61 -9.59
C MET A 247 6.32 -2.82 -10.25
N GLY A 248 7.52 -2.93 -9.68
CA GLY A 248 8.76 -2.51 -10.35
C GLY A 248 9.22 -3.54 -11.37
N GLY A 249 9.97 -3.09 -12.38
CA GLY A 249 10.49 -3.90 -13.47
C GLY A 249 9.56 -4.02 -14.68
N SER A 250 10.14 -4.38 -15.83
CA SER A 250 9.44 -4.61 -17.10
C SER A 250 8.69 -5.95 -17.13
N LEU A 251 7.70 -6.07 -18.02
CA LEU A 251 7.08 -7.38 -18.30
C LEU A 251 8.06 -8.39 -18.91
N ALA A 252 9.08 -7.92 -19.62
CA ALA A 252 10.08 -8.78 -20.26
C ALA A 252 10.91 -9.58 -19.24
N SER A 253 11.24 -8.98 -18.08
CA SER A 253 11.93 -9.69 -16.99
C SER A 253 11.09 -10.80 -16.36
N GLU A 254 9.77 -10.65 -16.37
CA GLU A 254 8.80 -11.65 -15.92
C GLU A 254 8.47 -12.70 -17.01
N GLY A 255 9.03 -12.51 -18.21
CA GLY A 255 8.77 -13.35 -19.38
C GLY A 255 7.31 -13.34 -19.83
N VAL A 256 6.56 -12.28 -19.53
CA VAL A 256 5.17 -12.04 -19.95
C VAL A 256 5.09 -10.93 -21.01
N GLY A 257 4.05 -10.97 -21.83
CA GLY A 257 3.70 -9.93 -22.79
C GLY A 257 2.66 -8.94 -22.26
N GLU A 258 2.58 -7.78 -22.92
CA GLU A 258 1.54 -6.77 -22.69
C GLU A 258 0.14 -7.37 -22.92
N GLY A 259 -0.73 -7.26 -21.91
CA GLY A 259 -2.09 -7.79 -21.94
C GLY A 259 -2.20 -9.30 -21.69
N ASP A 260 -1.09 -9.98 -21.38
CA ASP A 260 -1.12 -11.42 -21.10
C ASP A 260 -1.98 -11.73 -19.86
N VAL A 261 -2.72 -12.84 -19.94
CA VAL A 261 -3.46 -13.41 -18.81
C VAL A 261 -3.03 -14.86 -18.61
N ARG A 262 -2.37 -15.13 -17.48
CA ARG A 262 -1.89 -16.46 -17.07
C ARG A 262 -2.83 -17.06 -16.03
N ASP A 263 -3.04 -18.36 -16.13
CA ASP A 263 -3.92 -19.12 -15.23
C ASP A 263 -3.20 -20.41 -14.86
N ASP A 264 -2.88 -20.57 -13.58
CA ASP A 264 -2.19 -21.74 -13.04
C ASP A 264 -3.15 -22.81 -12.48
N GLY A 265 -4.46 -22.60 -12.65
CA GLY A 265 -5.54 -23.46 -12.15
C GLY A 265 -6.05 -23.03 -10.77
N THR A 266 -5.25 -22.33 -9.97
CA THR A 266 -5.66 -21.78 -8.66
C THR A 266 -5.86 -20.27 -8.72
N THR A 267 -4.94 -19.60 -9.40
CA THR A 267 -4.84 -18.15 -9.49
C THR A 267 -4.73 -17.77 -10.96
N VAL A 268 -5.43 -16.71 -11.32
CA VAL A 268 -5.29 -16.03 -12.60
C VAL A 268 -4.55 -14.71 -12.36
N ARG A 269 -3.64 -14.35 -13.27
CA ARG A 269 -2.87 -13.10 -13.25
C ARG A 269 -2.92 -12.45 -14.63
N GLY A 270 -3.35 -11.20 -14.69
CA GLY A 270 -3.32 -10.37 -15.87
C GLY A 270 -2.23 -9.30 -15.78
N TYR A 271 -1.56 -9.02 -16.88
CA TYR A 271 -0.35 -8.19 -16.93
C TYR A 271 -0.50 -7.01 -17.89
N ARG A 272 -0.08 -5.82 -17.46
CA ARG A 272 -0.07 -4.58 -18.26
C ARG A 272 1.22 -3.83 -18.02
N GLU A 273 1.96 -3.50 -19.07
CA GLU A 273 3.14 -2.65 -19.02
C GLU A 273 2.72 -1.26 -18.53
N TRP A 274 3.52 -0.68 -17.64
CA TRP A 274 3.29 0.67 -17.12
C TRP A 274 4.57 1.50 -17.18
N SER A 275 4.41 2.82 -17.27
CA SER A 275 5.55 3.72 -17.50
C SER A 275 6.74 3.49 -16.54
N LYS A 276 7.95 3.77 -17.04
CA LYS A 276 9.22 3.80 -16.28
C LYS A 276 9.63 2.45 -15.67
N ASP A 277 9.67 1.39 -16.48
CA ASP A 277 10.10 0.05 -16.03
C ASP A 277 9.23 -0.45 -14.87
N ARG A 278 7.92 -0.40 -15.07
CA ARG A 278 6.92 -0.86 -14.10
C ARG A 278 5.86 -1.64 -14.85
N HIS A 279 5.08 -2.41 -14.11
CA HIS A 279 3.92 -3.06 -14.69
C HIS A 279 2.80 -3.20 -13.67
N ILE A 280 1.60 -3.42 -14.15
CA ILE A 280 0.44 -3.70 -13.33
C ILE A 280 0.14 -5.19 -13.41
N GLU A 281 0.06 -5.82 -12.25
CA GLU A 281 -0.41 -7.19 -12.08
C GLU A 281 -1.81 -7.16 -11.46
N ILE A 282 -2.77 -7.86 -12.10
CA ILE A 282 -4.12 -8.07 -11.58
C ILE A 282 -4.25 -9.55 -11.25
N SER A 283 -4.35 -9.91 -9.97
CA SER A 283 -4.41 -11.30 -9.52
C SER A 283 -5.71 -11.63 -8.80
N ALA A 284 -6.23 -12.83 -9.04
CA ALA A 284 -7.45 -13.32 -8.40
C ALA A 284 -7.52 -14.85 -8.43
N PRO A 285 -8.38 -15.49 -7.63
CA PRO A 285 -8.70 -16.91 -7.81
C PRO A 285 -9.20 -17.21 -9.23
N SER A 286 -8.87 -18.39 -9.77
CA SER A 286 -9.13 -18.77 -11.18
C SER A 286 -10.61 -18.67 -11.59
N ALA A 287 -11.54 -18.79 -10.64
CA ALA A 287 -12.98 -18.57 -10.85
C ALA A 287 -13.33 -17.13 -11.33
N LEU A 288 -12.43 -16.17 -11.14
CA LEU A 288 -12.58 -14.77 -11.54
C LEU A 288 -11.79 -14.42 -12.81
N LYS A 289 -11.38 -15.42 -13.61
CA LYS A 289 -10.63 -15.23 -14.86
C LYS A 289 -11.23 -14.20 -15.80
N GLU A 290 -12.55 -14.25 -16.04
CA GLU A 290 -13.22 -13.32 -16.93
C GLU A 290 -13.12 -11.88 -16.45
N ALA A 291 -13.22 -11.67 -15.13
CA ALA A 291 -13.04 -10.36 -14.52
C ALA A 291 -11.61 -9.85 -14.69
N VAL A 292 -10.60 -10.69 -14.42
CA VAL A 292 -9.19 -10.32 -14.58
C VAL A 292 -8.90 -9.97 -16.04
N SER A 293 -9.32 -10.81 -17.00
CA SER A 293 -9.16 -10.51 -18.42
C SER A 293 -9.79 -9.17 -18.81
N TYR A 294 -11.02 -8.91 -18.36
CA TYR A 294 -11.69 -7.63 -18.64
C TYR A 294 -10.91 -6.45 -18.07
N MET A 295 -10.52 -6.52 -16.80
CA MET A 295 -9.79 -5.44 -16.12
C MET A 295 -8.43 -5.19 -16.76
N THR A 296 -7.70 -6.24 -17.15
CA THR A 296 -6.43 -6.14 -17.86
C THR A 296 -6.60 -5.44 -19.20
N GLU A 297 -7.61 -5.80 -19.99
CA GLU A 297 -7.88 -5.19 -21.30
C GLU A 297 -8.30 -3.71 -21.20
N HIS A 298 -9.09 -3.37 -20.17
CA HIS A 298 -9.73 -2.06 -20.03
C HIS A 298 -9.03 -1.14 -19.02
N LEU A 299 -7.86 -1.54 -18.52
CA LEU A 299 -7.01 -0.65 -17.74
C LEU A 299 -6.55 0.52 -18.61
N SER A 300 -6.72 1.74 -18.10
CA SER A 300 -6.44 2.96 -18.85
C SER A 300 -5.49 3.90 -18.12
N ALA A 301 -4.76 4.71 -18.88
CA ALA A 301 -4.04 5.84 -18.33
C ALA A 301 -5.02 6.94 -17.95
N MET A 302 -4.81 7.52 -16.77
CA MET A 302 -5.42 8.79 -16.42
C MET A 302 -4.85 9.82 -17.39
N GLU A 303 -5.69 10.31 -18.30
CA GLU A 303 -5.27 11.38 -19.20
C GLU A 303 -4.75 12.54 -18.34
N ALA A 304 -3.48 12.90 -18.53
CA ALA A 304 -2.94 14.09 -17.92
C ALA A 304 -3.79 15.25 -18.42
N VAL A 305 -4.57 15.87 -17.53
CA VAL A 305 -5.28 17.11 -17.85
C VAL A 305 -4.20 18.11 -18.22
N THR A 306 -3.95 18.27 -19.52
CA THR A 306 -3.08 19.31 -20.05
C THR A 306 -3.80 20.61 -19.76
N GLY A 307 -3.40 21.28 -18.68
CA GLY A 307 -3.95 22.56 -18.27
C GLY A 307 -3.88 23.54 -19.44
N THR A 308 -5.03 23.98 -19.91
CA THR A 308 -5.21 25.15 -20.77
C THR A 308 -5.08 26.44 -19.99
#